data_AF-A0A9E6SCD6-F1
#
_entry.id   AF-A0A9E6SCD6-F1
#
_cell.length_a   1.000
_cell.length_b   1.000
_cell.length_c   1.000
_cell.angle_alpha   90.00
_cell.angle_beta   90.00
_cell.angle_gamma   90.00
#
_symmetry.space_group_name_H-M   'P 1'
#
loop_
_entity.id
_entity.type
_entity.pdbx_description
1 polymer ?
#
loop_
_entity_poly.entity_id
_entity_poly.type
_entity_poly.pdbx_seq_one_letter_code
_entity_poly.pdbx_strand_id
1 'polypeptide(L)'
;MYAYTNTGAPTFYVGAAPMTANNTASVALLEPEGGTCLGCVPTSGRQRANKGTAFFEFTSSTTGFVTLPGESRKAFFKGPVTWPAAPDGLYGLWVWTRVATSVSTAFADYTVLTTKLSPSSGGNGIAVSSDGRYGCELQTSGAAAGYVLCIAITSTGSTRFIALVKWHGNEMDGAWQYSSSSTTTDVFTAKRLVDGNGNYETVKSAMVASDPAMLRAVFEEHPRRLAARAE
;
A
#
# COMPACT_ATOMS: atom_id res chain seq x y z
N MET A 1 -4.34 13.61 -14.93
CA MET A 1 -3.82 14.94 -14.52
C MET A 1 -4.99 15.91 -14.51
N TYR A 2 -5.25 16.59 -13.39
CA TYR A 2 -6.20 17.71 -13.34
C TYR A 2 -5.50 19.00 -13.73
N ALA A 3 -6.14 19.85 -14.52
CA ALA A 3 -5.59 21.09 -15.03
C ALA A 3 -6.70 22.07 -15.41
N TYR A 4 -6.31 23.21 -15.97
CA TYR A 4 -7.23 24.18 -16.55
C TYR A 4 -6.93 24.37 -18.03
N THR A 5 -7.97 24.59 -18.82
CA THR A 5 -7.85 25.00 -20.23
C THR A 5 -7.34 26.44 -20.33
N ASN A 6 -7.01 26.90 -21.54
CA ASN A 6 -6.62 28.30 -21.78
C ASN A 6 -7.72 29.32 -21.45
N THR A 7 -8.98 28.89 -21.35
CA THR A 7 -10.10 29.72 -20.88
C THR A 7 -10.30 29.65 -19.37
N GLY A 8 -9.45 28.92 -18.64
CA GLY A 8 -9.56 28.74 -17.19
C GLY A 8 -10.59 27.71 -16.75
N ALA A 9 -11.27 27.02 -17.68
CA ALA A 9 -12.21 25.95 -17.31
C ALA A 9 -11.45 24.70 -16.84
N PRO A 10 -11.88 24.04 -15.75
CA PRO A 10 -11.23 22.84 -15.23
C PRO A 10 -11.38 21.68 -16.21
N THR A 11 -10.34 20.84 -16.30
CA THR A 11 -10.33 19.67 -17.16
C THR A 11 -9.43 18.58 -16.60
N PHE A 12 -9.55 17.37 -17.16
CA PHE A 12 -8.66 16.25 -16.85
C PHE A 12 -8.01 15.75 -18.14
N TYR A 13 -6.72 15.46 -18.06
CA TYR A 13 -5.98 14.75 -19.09
C TYR A 13 -5.63 13.34 -18.61
N VAL A 14 -5.86 12.34 -19.45
CA VAL A 14 -5.58 10.93 -19.19
C VAL A 14 -4.64 10.40 -20.24
N GLY A 15 -3.81 9.44 -19.86
CA GLY A 15 -2.87 8.79 -20.76
C GLY A 15 -2.25 7.58 -20.08
N ALA A 16 -1.84 6.61 -20.88
CA ALA A 16 -1.14 5.43 -20.42
C ALA A 16 -0.04 5.08 -21.42
N ALA A 17 1.08 4.60 -20.91
CA ALA A 17 2.19 4.10 -21.72
C ALA A 17 2.92 3.00 -20.93
N PRO A 18 3.54 2.03 -21.62
CA PRO A 18 4.43 1.09 -20.96
C PRO A 18 5.65 1.83 -20.41
N MET A 19 6.13 1.40 -19.25
CA MET A 19 7.39 1.87 -18.68
C MET A 19 8.55 1.17 -19.41
N THR A 20 9.59 1.92 -19.75
CA THR A 20 10.82 1.36 -20.34
C THR A 20 11.71 0.74 -19.27
N ALA A 21 12.72 -0.03 -19.70
CA ALA A 21 13.76 -0.57 -18.81
C ALA A 21 14.57 0.53 -18.08
N ASN A 22 14.53 1.77 -18.56
CA ASN A 22 15.25 2.91 -17.98
C ASN A 22 14.36 3.73 -17.03
N ASN A 23 13.24 3.18 -16.54
CA ASN A 23 12.30 3.88 -15.66
C ASN A 23 11.74 5.18 -16.28
N THR A 24 11.51 5.17 -17.60
CA THR A 24 10.90 6.31 -18.31
C THR A 24 9.60 5.91 -18.99
N ALA A 25 8.73 6.89 -19.24
CA ALA A 25 7.51 6.70 -20.01
C ALA A 25 7.15 7.95 -20.82
N SER A 26 6.78 7.76 -22.09
CA SER A 26 6.26 8.82 -22.96
C SER A 26 4.75 8.64 -23.10
N VAL A 27 3.98 9.56 -22.53
CA VAL A 27 2.53 9.43 -22.37
C VAL A 27 1.82 10.52 -23.17
N ALA A 28 0.99 10.13 -24.14
CA ALA A 28 0.08 11.06 -24.81
C ALA A 28 -1.00 11.54 -23.83
N LEU A 29 -1.17 12.85 -23.69
CA LEU A 29 -2.16 13.46 -22.81
C LEU A 29 -3.46 13.72 -23.56
N LEU A 30 -4.46 12.88 -23.33
CA LEU A 30 -5.76 12.92 -23.99
C LEU A 30 -6.81 13.57 -23.09
N GLU A 31 -7.63 14.45 -23.65
CA GLU A 31 -8.74 15.10 -22.96
C GLU A 31 -10.03 14.33 -23.27
N PRO A 32 -10.66 13.62 -22.31
CA PRO A 32 -11.92 12.93 -22.53
C PRO A 32 -13.12 13.89 -22.38
N GLU A 33 -14.21 13.63 -23.10
CA GLU A 33 -15.48 14.38 -23.04
C GLU A 33 -16.68 13.46 -23.23
N GLY A 34 -17.83 13.84 -22.67
CA GLY A 34 -19.14 13.24 -22.99
C GLY A 34 -19.41 11.86 -22.38
N GLY A 35 -18.51 11.36 -21.53
CA GLY A 35 -18.68 10.07 -20.85
C GLY A 35 -19.69 10.10 -19.69
N THR A 36 -19.87 8.95 -19.06
CA THR A 36 -20.75 8.77 -17.89
C THR A 36 -20.36 9.70 -16.74
N CYS A 37 -21.28 10.58 -16.33
CA CYS A 37 -21.16 11.32 -15.09
C CYS A 37 -21.44 10.44 -13.86
N LEU A 38 -20.95 10.84 -12.69
CA LEU A 38 -21.16 10.11 -11.44
C LEU A 38 -22.67 9.98 -11.15
N GLY A 39 -23.18 8.75 -11.05
CA GLY A 39 -24.60 8.47 -10.82
C GLY A 39 -25.50 8.52 -12.07
N CYS A 40 -24.94 8.74 -13.26
CA CYS A 40 -25.68 8.81 -14.52
C CYS A 40 -25.80 7.45 -15.21
N VAL A 41 -26.72 7.35 -16.17
CA VAL A 41 -26.78 6.20 -17.10
C VAL A 41 -25.45 6.11 -17.87
N PRO A 42 -24.90 4.90 -18.09
CA PRO A 42 -23.68 4.74 -18.85
C PRO A 42 -23.75 5.34 -20.26
N THR A 43 -22.79 6.22 -20.58
CA THR A 43 -22.66 6.86 -21.89
C THR A 43 -21.22 6.76 -22.38
N SER A 44 -21.04 6.48 -23.67
CA SER A 44 -19.72 6.43 -24.27
C SER A 44 -19.07 7.81 -24.28
N GLY A 45 -17.88 7.90 -23.69
CA GLY A 45 -17.02 9.06 -23.84
C GLY A 45 -16.30 9.07 -25.20
N ARG A 46 -15.77 10.23 -25.57
CA ARG A 46 -14.88 10.39 -26.71
C ARG A 46 -13.64 11.18 -26.31
N GLN A 47 -12.59 11.08 -27.11
CA GLN A 47 -11.46 11.99 -27.01
C GLN A 47 -11.85 13.35 -27.63
N ARG A 48 -11.77 14.41 -26.84
CA ARG A 48 -11.96 15.79 -27.27
C ARG A 48 -10.69 16.38 -27.88
N ALA A 49 -9.55 16.15 -27.24
CA ALA A 49 -8.28 16.73 -27.65
C ALA A 49 -7.08 15.85 -27.27
N ASN A 50 -5.94 16.11 -27.92
CA ASN A 50 -4.62 15.61 -27.53
C ASN A 50 -3.73 16.83 -27.24
N LYS A 51 -3.19 16.92 -26.03
CA LYS A 51 -2.34 18.05 -25.58
C LYS A 51 -0.85 17.82 -25.77
N GLY A 52 -0.47 16.75 -26.49
CA GLY A 52 0.91 16.37 -26.73
C GLY A 52 1.39 15.28 -25.78
N THR A 53 2.70 15.04 -25.80
CA THR A 53 3.33 13.96 -25.05
C THR A 53 4.02 14.49 -23.80
N ALA A 54 3.62 13.98 -22.64
CA ALA A 54 4.37 14.14 -21.41
C ALA A 54 5.46 13.09 -21.29
N PHE A 55 6.64 13.49 -20.83
CA PHE A 55 7.75 12.59 -20.56
C PHE A 55 7.93 12.43 -19.06
N PHE A 56 7.88 11.20 -18.57
CA PHE A 56 8.06 10.84 -17.17
C PHE A 56 9.38 10.09 -16.98
N GLU A 57 10.09 10.42 -15.91
CA GLU A 57 11.31 9.77 -15.46
C GLU A 57 11.18 9.47 -13.97
N PHE A 58 11.23 8.21 -13.57
CA PHE A 58 11.08 7.79 -12.18
C PHE A 58 12.45 7.57 -11.55
N THR A 59 12.74 8.28 -10.46
CA THR A 59 13.98 8.12 -9.68
C THR A 59 13.82 7.18 -8.50
N SER A 60 12.58 6.95 -8.05
CA SER A 60 12.21 5.93 -7.07
C SER A 60 10.75 5.51 -7.26
N SER A 61 10.23 4.62 -6.40
CA SER A 61 8.80 4.29 -6.35
C SER A 61 7.91 5.47 -5.92
N THR A 62 8.49 6.56 -5.40
CA THR A 62 7.77 7.71 -4.87
C THR A 62 8.19 9.06 -5.45
N THR A 63 9.24 9.12 -6.27
CA THR A 63 9.80 10.39 -6.78
C THR A 63 10.16 10.27 -8.25
N GLY A 64 10.12 11.40 -8.95
CA GLY A 64 10.52 11.47 -10.35
C GLY A 64 10.46 12.88 -10.91
N PHE A 65 10.57 12.96 -12.23
CA PHE A 65 10.47 14.18 -13.00
C PHE A 65 9.49 14.01 -14.15
N VAL A 66 8.73 15.07 -14.42
CA VAL A 66 7.81 15.15 -15.55
C VAL A 66 8.16 16.37 -16.40
N THR A 67 8.20 16.18 -17.71
CA THR A 67 8.22 17.27 -18.70
C THR A 67 6.87 17.24 -19.40
N LEU A 68 6.02 18.22 -19.09
CA LEU A 68 4.73 18.38 -19.75
C LEU A 68 4.91 19.08 -21.11
N PRO A 69 3.98 18.90 -22.07
CA PRO A 69 4.04 19.56 -23.37
C PRO A 69 4.19 21.09 -23.24
N GLY A 70 5.28 21.63 -23.77
CA GLY A 70 5.56 23.07 -23.74
C GLY A 70 6.00 23.62 -22.36
N GLU A 71 6.25 22.75 -21.38
CA GLU A 71 6.69 23.15 -20.04
C GLU A 71 8.11 22.68 -19.75
N SER A 72 8.79 23.38 -18.84
CA SER A 72 10.06 22.92 -18.30
C SER A 72 9.88 21.65 -17.45
N ARG A 73 10.97 20.89 -17.29
CA ARG A 73 11.03 19.70 -16.42
C ARG A 73 10.73 20.09 -14.98
N LYS A 74 9.80 19.37 -14.34
CA LYS A 74 9.38 19.57 -12.96
C LYS A 74 9.54 18.29 -12.16
N ALA A 75 9.95 18.40 -10.91
CA ALA A 75 9.94 17.28 -9.99
C ALA A 75 8.50 16.95 -9.58
N PHE A 76 8.20 15.66 -9.44
CA PHE A 76 6.98 15.20 -8.79
C PHE A 76 7.33 14.19 -7.71
N PHE A 77 6.45 14.08 -6.72
CA PHE A 77 6.51 13.04 -5.71
C PHE A 77 5.10 12.48 -5.49
N LYS A 78 5.03 11.21 -5.10
CA LYS A 78 3.81 10.60 -4.62
C LYS A 78 3.45 11.27 -3.29
N GLY A 79 2.49 12.18 -3.31
CA GLY A 79 1.93 12.74 -2.09
C GLY A 79 1.33 11.63 -1.23
N PRO A 80 1.40 11.73 0.11
CA PRO A 80 0.66 10.82 0.98
C PRO A 80 -0.84 11.05 0.75
N VAL A 81 -1.48 10.18 -0.01
CA VAL A 81 -2.96 10.10 -0.07
C VAL A 81 -3.49 9.29 1.12
N THR A 82 -2.58 8.71 1.91
CA THR A 82 -2.88 7.90 3.09
C THR A 82 -2.35 8.58 4.35
N TRP A 83 -2.92 8.12 5.47
CA TRP A 83 -2.71 8.44 6.88
C TRP A 83 -1.48 9.27 7.26
N PRO A 84 -1.60 10.15 8.27
CA PRO A 84 -0.48 10.95 8.75
C PRO A 84 0.75 10.08 8.97
N ALA A 85 1.91 10.53 8.48
CA ALA A 85 3.22 9.95 8.79
C ALA A 85 3.60 10.28 10.25
N ALA A 86 2.72 9.90 11.18
CA ALA A 86 2.79 10.05 12.61
C ALA A 86 2.46 8.70 13.24
N PRO A 87 2.81 8.46 14.52
CA PRO A 87 2.62 7.16 15.17
C PRO A 87 1.17 6.68 15.12
N ASP A 88 0.23 7.61 15.24
CA ASP A 88 -1.21 7.33 15.24
C ASP A 88 -1.70 6.74 13.91
N GLY A 89 -0.98 6.97 12.81
CA GLY A 89 -1.26 6.36 11.52
C GLY A 89 -1.04 4.83 11.52
N LEU A 90 -0.24 4.31 12.45
CA LEU A 90 0.01 2.87 12.65
C LEU A 90 -1.01 2.22 13.58
N TYR A 91 -1.91 2.97 14.21
CA TYR A 91 -2.92 2.39 15.09
C TYR A 91 -3.84 1.44 14.37
N GLY A 92 -4.33 0.46 15.14
CA GLY A 92 -5.26 -0.55 14.68
C GLY A 92 -4.83 -1.99 14.96
N LEU A 93 -5.67 -2.92 14.52
CA LEU A 93 -5.39 -4.35 14.54
C LEU A 93 -4.69 -4.74 13.25
N TRP A 94 -3.47 -5.25 13.40
CA TRP A 94 -2.63 -5.73 12.32
C TRP A 94 -2.48 -7.24 12.39
N VAL A 95 -2.59 -7.89 11.25
CA VAL A 95 -2.16 -9.28 11.05
C VAL A 95 -0.83 -9.26 10.33
N TRP A 96 0.13 -9.96 10.89
CA TRP A 96 1.50 -10.03 10.48
C TRP A 96 1.76 -11.43 9.96
N THR A 97 2.24 -11.55 8.73
CA THR A 97 2.58 -12.83 8.12
C THR A 97 4.05 -12.83 7.75
N ARG A 98 4.79 -13.80 8.28
CA ARG A 98 6.13 -14.09 7.79
C ARG A 98 6.11 -15.40 7.01
N VAL A 99 6.92 -15.47 5.96
CA VAL A 99 7.11 -16.67 5.14
C VAL A 99 8.57 -17.07 5.23
N ALA A 100 8.82 -18.19 5.89
CA ALA A 100 10.12 -18.81 5.93
C ALA A 100 10.33 -19.59 4.63
N THR A 101 10.97 -18.94 3.65
CA THR A 101 11.15 -19.47 2.29
C THR A 101 12.01 -20.74 2.26
N SER A 102 12.93 -20.90 3.22
CA SER A 102 13.77 -22.09 3.38
C SER A 102 12.98 -23.35 3.70
N VAL A 103 11.79 -23.23 4.29
CA VAL A 103 10.93 -24.34 4.71
C VAL A 103 9.51 -24.22 4.15
N SER A 104 9.28 -23.30 3.21
CA SER A 104 7.98 -23.05 2.57
C SER A 104 6.81 -22.95 3.55
N THR A 105 7.04 -22.38 4.74
CA THR A 105 6.03 -22.31 5.81
C THR A 105 5.72 -20.86 6.14
N ALA A 106 4.43 -20.53 6.20
CA ALA A 106 3.94 -19.22 6.61
C ALA A 106 3.47 -19.26 8.07
N PHE A 107 3.74 -18.19 8.79
CA PHE A 107 3.31 -18.00 10.18
C PHE A 107 2.61 -16.66 10.29
N ALA A 108 1.45 -16.65 10.94
CA ALA A 108 0.68 -15.46 11.16
C ALA A 108 0.53 -15.17 12.66
N ASP A 109 0.66 -13.91 13.03
CA ASP A 109 0.36 -13.38 14.37
C ASP A 109 -0.47 -12.10 14.21
N TYR A 110 -1.06 -11.62 15.28
CA TYR A 110 -1.76 -10.33 15.27
C TYR A 110 -1.33 -9.45 16.44
N THR A 111 -1.49 -8.15 16.28
CA THR A 111 -1.27 -7.18 17.36
C THR A 111 -2.20 -6.00 17.17
N VAL A 112 -2.62 -5.41 18.28
CA VAL A 112 -3.35 -4.15 18.29
C VAL A 112 -2.41 -3.05 18.78
N LEU A 113 -2.12 -2.07 17.92
CA LEU A 113 -1.34 -0.89 18.26
C LEU A 113 -2.30 0.22 18.69
N THR A 114 -2.14 0.71 19.92
CA THR A 114 -3.13 1.60 20.56
C THR A 114 -2.51 2.73 21.36
N THR A 115 -1.25 2.60 21.75
CA THR A 115 -0.58 3.55 22.62
C THR A 115 0.57 4.21 21.86
N LYS A 116 0.86 5.48 22.15
CA LYS A 116 2.00 6.21 21.59
C LYS A 116 3.06 6.43 22.65
N LEU A 117 4.31 6.14 22.30
CA LEU A 117 5.49 6.51 23.08
C LEU A 117 6.29 7.59 22.34
N SER A 118 7.20 8.21 23.08
CA SER A 118 8.17 9.17 22.54
C SER A 118 9.00 8.58 21.40
N PRO A 119 9.45 9.41 20.45
CA PRO A 119 10.27 8.97 19.32
C PRO A 119 11.61 8.39 19.77
N SER A 120 12.11 7.42 18.99
CA SER A 120 13.54 7.11 19.01
C SER A 120 14.35 8.22 18.34
N SER A 121 15.67 8.13 18.39
CA SER A 121 16.56 9.12 17.77
C SER A 121 16.38 9.25 16.25
N GLY A 122 15.91 8.20 15.58
CA GLY A 122 15.72 8.15 14.13
C GLY A 122 14.27 8.28 13.66
N GLY A 123 13.29 8.27 14.57
CA GLY A 123 11.88 8.12 14.24
C GLY A 123 10.99 9.28 14.66
N ASN A 124 9.68 9.06 14.54
CA ASN A 124 8.64 10.06 14.79
C ASN A 124 7.66 9.67 15.91
N GLY A 125 7.97 8.62 16.69
CA GLY A 125 7.17 8.11 17.79
C GLY A 125 6.75 6.66 17.56
N ILE A 126 6.61 5.92 18.67
CA ILE A 126 6.38 4.48 18.61
C ILE A 126 4.90 4.21 18.86
N ALA A 127 4.22 3.57 17.92
CA ALA A 127 2.91 2.98 18.14
C ALA A 127 3.10 1.60 18.77
N VAL A 128 2.58 1.40 19.98
CA VAL A 128 2.83 0.22 20.79
C VAL A 128 1.52 -0.48 21.19
N SER A 129 1.60 -1.79 21.36
CA SER A 129 0.55 -2.59 21.99
C SER A 129 0.32 -2.17 23.44
N SER A 130 -0.88 -2.39 23.95
CA SER A 130 -1.26 -2.00 25.32
C SER A 130 -0.44 -2.69 26.40
N ASP A 131 0.16 -3.84 26.10
CA ASP A 131 1.07 -4.58 26.98
C ASP A 131 2.54 -4.15 26.83
N GLY A 132 2.85 -3.20 25.94
CA GLY A 132 4.19 -2.68 25.72
C GLY A 132 5.14 -3.64 25.00
N ARG A 133 4.67 -4.78 24.49
CA ARG A 133 5.53 -5.84 23.96
C ARG A 133 5.77 -5.78 22.46
N TYR A 134 4.98 -5.00 21.74
CA TYR A 134 5.09 -4.87 20.30
C TYR A 134 5.01 -3.39 19.94
N GLY A 135 6.05 -2.85 19.28
CA GLY A 135 6.10 -1.45 18.88
C GLY A 135 6.54 -1.30 17.44
N CYS A 136 5.91 -0.37 16.71
CA CYS A 136 6.33 0.05 15.37
C CYS A 136 6.57 1.56 15.33
N GLU A 137 7.61 1.97 14.62
CA GLU A 137 7.94 3.38 14.43
C GLU A 137 8.39 3.66 13.00
N LEU A 138 7.83 4.70 12.39
CA LEU A 138 8.33 5.20 11.12
C LEU A 138 9.63 5.96 11.35
N GLN A 139 10.70 5.47 10.74
CA GLN A 139 12.01 6.12 10.77
C GLN A 139 12.01 7.29 9.79
N THR A 140 12.36 8.49 10.26
CA THR A 140 12.37 9.74 9.50
C THR A 140 13.77 10.21 9.15
N SER A 141 14.80 9.61 9.76
CA SER A 141 16.21 9.93 9.51
C SER A 141 17.10 8.67 9.62
N GLY A 142 18.37 8.82 9.25
CA GLY A 142 19.34 7.72 9.27
C GLY A 142 19.13 6.70 8.14
N ALA A 143 19.83 5.57 8.23
CA ALA A 143 19.85 4.54 7.18
C ALA A 143 18.49 3.85 6.96
N ALA A 144 17.62 3.86 7.97
CA ALA A 144 16.28 3.30 7.90
C ALA A 144 15.20 4.33 7.51
N ALA A 145 15.57 5.56 7.16
CA ALA A 145 14.60 6.60 6.81
C ALA A 145 13.61 6.14 5.73
N GLY A 146 12.32 6.38 5.96
CA GLY A 146 11.23 5.94 5.09
C GLY A 146 10.86 4.47 5.22
N TYR A 147 11.36 3.76 6.21
CA TYR A 147 10.89 2.44 6.63
C TYR A 147 10.22 2.51 8.00
N VAL A 148 9.27 1.61 8.25
CA VAL A 148 8.76 1.34 9.59
C VAL A 148 9.60 0.22 10.20
N LEU A 149 10.14 0.48 11.38
CA LEU A 149 10.81 -0.52 12.20
C LEU A 149 9.81 -1.04 13.22
N CYS A 150 9.51 -2.34 13.18
CA CYS A 150 8.67 -3.02 14.16
C CYS A 150 9.51 -3.98 14.99
N ILE A 151 9.32 -3.98 16.30
CA ILE A 151 10.02 -4.84 17.25
C ILE A 151 8.98 -5.48 18.15
N ALA A 152 9.14 -6.79 18.38
CA ALA A 152 8.46 -7.45 19.48
C ALA A 152 9.48 -7.97 20.49
N ILE A 153 9.13 -7.87 21.77
CA ILE A 153 9.92 -8.36 22.89
C ILE A 153 9.16 -9.45 23.66
N THR A 154 9.91 -10.33 24.31
CA THR A 154 9.36 -11.31 25.24
C THR A 154 8.92 -10.64 26.54
N SER A 155 8.20 -11.39 27.39
CA SER A 155 7.86 -10.94 28.75
C SER A 155 9.07 -10.62 29.63
N THR A 156 10.26 -11.14 29.27
CA THR A 156 11.53 -10.89 29.95
C THR A 156 12.32 -9.72 29.33
N GLY A 157 11.77 -9.04 28.33
CA GLY A 157 12.41 -7.90 27.66
C GLY A 157 13.41 -8.27 26.56
N SER A 158 13.53 -9.54 26.20
CA SER A 158 14.42 -9.97 25.11
C SER A 158 13.76 -9.75 23.75
N THR A 159 14.53 -9.31 22.74
CA THR A 159 14.01 -9.16 21.38
C THR A 159 13.57 -10.51 20.81
N ARG A 160 12.28 -10.63 20.50
CA ARG A 160 11.69 -11.79 19.83
C ARG A 160 11.97 -11.72 18.34
N PHE A 161 11.67 -10.58 17.73
CA PHE A 161 11.94 -10.34 16.31
C PHE A 161 12.02 -8.84 16.01
N ILE A 162 12.57 -8.53 14.84
CA ILE A 162 12.59 -7.21 14.23
C ILE A 162 12.06 -7.33 12.81
N ALA A 163 11.19 -6.42 12.40
CA ALA A 163 10.75 -6.28 11.02
C ALA A 163 11.08 -4.88 10.51
N LEU A 164 11.63 -4.80 9.30
CA LEU A 164 11.89 -3.55 8.60
C LEU A 164 11.06 -3.53 7.32
N VAL A 165 10.12 -2.59 7.25
CA VAL A 165 9.04 -2.67 6.27
C VAL A 165 8.75 -1.34 5.59
N LYS A 166 8.24 -1.40 4.36
CA LYS A 166 7.62 -0.27 3.68
C LYS A 166 6.15 -0.26 4.01
N TRP A 167 5.67 0.84 4.57
CA TRP A 167 4.27 1.03 4.92
C TRP A 167 3.52 1.79 3.83
N HIS A 168 2.36 1.27 3.44
CA HIS A 168 1.50 1.84 2.42
C HIS A 168 0.03 1.65 2.80
N GLY A 169 -0.53 2.63 3.51
CA GLY A 169 -1.93 2.61 3.92
C GLY A 169 -2.23 1.51 4.94
N ASN A 170 -2.94 0.47 4.50
CA ASN A 170 -3.34 -0.67 5.35
C ASN A 170 -2.42 -1.87 5.18
N GLU A 171 -1.31 -1.72 4.48
CA GLU A 171 -0.40 -2.82 4.15
C GLU A 171 1.04 -2.42 4.47
N MET A 172 1.84 -3.42 4.82
CA MET A 172 3.28 -3.28 4.98
C MET A 172 3.97 -4.49 4.38
N ASP A 173 5.09 -4.28 3.68
CA ASP A 173 5.89 -5.37 3.15
C ASP A 173 7.37 -5.14 3.43
N GLY A 174 8.10 -6.22 3.68
CA GLY A 174 9.54 -6.12 3.88
C GLY A 174 10.16 -7.40 4.41
N ALA A 175 11.05 -7.22 5.38
CA ALA A 175 11.89 -8.27 5.92
C ALA A 175 11.58 -8.52 7.40
N TRP A 176 11.61 -9.78 7.81
CA TRP A 176 11.51 -10.22 9.20
C TRP A 176 12.79 -10.93 9.62
N GLN A 177 13.30 -10.60 10.81
CA GLN A 177 14.51 -11.20 11.37
C GLN A 177 14.28 -11.63 12.82
N TYR A 178 14.80 -12.81 13.16
CA TYR A 178 14.86 -13.26 14.54
C TYR A 178 16.05 -12.63 15.24
N SER A 179 15.81 -11.94 16.36
CA SER A 179 16.81 -11.13 17.07
C SER A 179 17.52 -10.07 16.20
N SER A 180 18.34 -9.23 16.81
CA SER A 180 19.11 -8.19 16.09
C SER A 180 20.40 -8.70 15.43
N SER A 181 20.69 -10.01 15.48
CA SER A 181 21.98 -10.57 15.03
C SER A 181 21.87 -11.84 14.19
N SER A 182 20.69 -12.25 13.70
CA SER A 182 20.58 -13.46 12.88
C SER A 182 20.89 -13.21 11.40
N THR A 183 21.46 -14.20 10.75
CA THR A 183 21.71 -14.23 9.30
C THR A 183 20.49 -14.65 8.48
N THR A 184 19.37 -14.99 9.14
CA THR A 184 18.16 -15.49 8.47
C THR A 184 17.12 -14.38 8.39
N THR A 185 16.73 -14.04 7.15
CA THR A 185 15.68 -13.07 6.86
C THR A 185 14.50 -13.77 6.18
N ASP A 186 13.32 -13.67 6.76
CA ASP A 186 12.07 -14.15 6.18
C ASP A 186 11.38 -13.03 5.40
N VAL A 187 10.57 -13.40 4.40
CA VAL A 187 9.68 -12.44 3.74
C VAL A 187 8.57 -12.06 4.71
N PHE A 188 8.24 -10.78 4.76
CA PHE A 188 7.22 -10.27 5.65
C PHE A 188 6.17 -9.45 4.92
N THR A 189 4.91 -9.67 5.28
CA THR A 189 3.79 -8.82 4.90
C THR A 189 2.86 -8.62 6.08
N ALA A 190 2.21 -7.47 6.13
CA ALA A 190 1.25 -7.11 7.16
C ALA A 190 0.02 -6.49 6.53
N LYS A 191 -1.14 -6.76 7.14
CA LYS A 191 -2.39 -6.13 6.77
C LYS A 191 -3.12 -5.62 7.99
N ARG A 192 -3.55 -4.37 7.94
CA ARG A 192 -4.47 -3.79 8.91
C ARG A 192 -5.88 -4.28 8.62
N LEU A 193 -6.52 -4.82 9.64
CA LEU A 193 -7.91 -5.28 9.57
C LEU A 193 -8.87 -4.31 10.24
N VAL A 194 -8.39 -3.53 11.22
CA VAL A 194 -9.17 -2.51 11.93
C VAL A 194 -8.29 -1.28 12.09
N ASP A 195 -8.78 -0.08 11.79
CA ASP A 195 -8.03 1.17 11.98
C ASP A 195 -8.01 1.63 13.46
N GLY A 196 -7.31 2.73 13.75
CA GLY A 196 -7.24 3.31 15.10
C GLY A 196 -8.57 3.84 15.63
N ASN A 197 -9.60 4.00 14.79
CA ASN A 197 -10.94 4.44 15.16
C ASN A 197 -11.92 3.27 15.30
N GLY A 198 -11.48 2.03 15.07
CA GLY A 198 -12.33 0.83 15.12
C GLY A 198 -13.04 0.50 13.80
N ASN A 199 -12.71 1.15 12.68
CA ASN A 199 -13.29 0.83 11.38
C ASN A 199 -12.66 -0.44 10.79
N TYR A 200 -13.49 -1.35 10.30
CA TYR A 200 -13.02 -2.58 9.63
C TYR A 200 -12.51 -2.29 8.21
N GLU A 201 -11.32 -2.79 7.90
CA GLU A 201 -10.64 -2.64 6.61
C GLU A 201 -10.92 -3.82 5.65
N THR A 202 -11.98 -4.58 5.92
CA THR A 202 -12.34 -5.79 5.17
C THR A 202 -12.79 -5.46 3.74
N VAL A 203 -12.36 -6.33 2.80
CA VAL A 203 -12.75 -6.51 1.39
C VAL A 203 -13.39 -5.28 0.73
N LYS A 204 -12.65 -4.70 -0.22
CA LYS A 204 -13.04 -3.53 -1.05
C LYS A 204 -14.26 -3.74 -1.97
N SER A 205 -15.08 -4.75 -1.71
CA SER A 205 -16.40 -4.93 -2.30
C SER A 205 -17.39 -4.77 -1.17
N ALA A 206 -18.47 -4.01 -1.39
CA ALA A 206 -19.70 -4.35 -0.71
C ALA A 206 -19.92 -5.83 -1.02
N MET A 207 -19.59 -6.73 -0.09
CA MET A 207 -20.25 -8.03 -0.06
C MET A 207 -21.69 -7.65 0.18
N VAL A 208 -22.44 -7.42 -0.90
CA VAL A 208 -23.89 -7.57 -0.91
C VAL A 208 -24.05 -8.91 -0.24
N ALA A 209 -24.52 -8.91 1.02
CA ALA A 209 -24.56 -10.06 1.92
C ALA A 209 -24.61 -11.33 1.09
N SER A 210 -23.44 -11.96 0.93
CA SER A 210 -23.23 -12.95 -0.09
C SER A 210 -24.30 -14.00 0.11
N ASP A 211 -25.21 -14.14 -0.86
CA ASP A 211 -26.26 -15.13 -0.83
C ASP A 211 -25.62 -16.45 -0.36
N PRO A 212 -25.98 -16.98 0.82
CA PRO A 212 -25.36 -18.19 1.35
C PRO A 212 -25.44 -19.35 0.37
N ALA A 213 -26.42 -19.34 -0.55
CA ALA A 213 -26.54 -20.29 -1.64
C ALA A 213 -25.43 -20.14 -2.70
N MET A 214 -24.97 -18.91 -2.99
CA MET A 214 -23.88 -18.65 -3.93
C MET A 214 -22.53 -19.15 -3.39
N LEU A 215 -22.22 -18.86 -2.11
CA LEU A 215 -21.03 -19.41 -1.46
C LEU A 215 -21.06 -20.94 -1.42
N ARG A 216 -22.22 -21.52 -1.09
CA ARG A 216 -22.40 -22.98 -1.03
C ARG A 216 -22.23 -23.64 -2.40
N ALA A 217 -22.80 -23.06 -3.47
CA ALA A 217 -22.63 -23.57 -4.82
C ALA A 217 -21.16 -23.55 -5.28
N VAL A 218 -20.42 -22.49 -4.95
CA VAL A 218 -18.98 -22.37 -5.27
C VAL A 218 -18.15 -23.37 -4.44
N PHE A 219 -18.49 -23.56 -3.17
CA PHE A 219 -17.84 -24.53 -2.29
C PHE A 219 -18.11 -25.98 -2.67
N GLU A 220 -19.24 -26.30 -3.31
CA GLU A 220 -19.55 -27.67 -3.76
C GLU A 220 -18.90 -28.01 -5.11
N GLU A 221 -18.72 -27.04 -5.99
CA GLU A 221 -18.10 -27.23 -7.31
C GLU A 221 -16.57 -27.36 -7.24
N HIS A 222 -15.91 -26.61 -6.34
CA HIS A 222 -14.44 -26.63 -6.23
C HIS A 222 -13.86 -28.00 -5.86
N PRO A 223 -14.37 -28.71 -4.83
CA PRO A 223 -13.91 -30.05 -4.47
C PRO A 223 -14.11 -31.07 -5.59
N ARG A 224 -15.23 -30.98 -6.34
CA ARG A 224 -15.49 -31.87 -7.48
C ARG A 224 -14.47 -31.72 -8.60
N ARG A 225 -14.07 -30.49 -8.92
CA ARG A 225 -13.03 -30.21 -9.92
C ARG A 225 -11.63 -30.62 -9.47
N LEU A 226 -11.35 -30.54 -8.17
CA LEU A 226 -10.08 -31.01 -7.62
C LEU A 226 -10.01 -32.55 -7.63
N ALA A 227 -11.10 -33.23 -7.30
CA ALA A 227 -11.19 -34.69 -7.37
C ALA A 227 -11.02 -35.22 -8.81
N ALA A 228 -11.64 -34.58 -9.81
CA ALA A 228 -11.52 -34.96 -11.21
C ALA A 228 -10.13 -34.73 -11.84
N ARG A 229 -9.21 -34.05 -11.13
CA ARG A 229 -7.80 -33.90 -11.53
C ARG A 229 -6.87 -34.91 -10.86
N ALA A 230 -7.36 -35.67 -9.90
CA ALA A 230 -6.59 -36.67 -9.15
C ALA A 230 -6.76 -38.10 -9.69
N GLU A 231 -7.63 -38.28 -10.70
CA GLU A 231 -7.76 -39.48 -11.55
C GLU A 231 -7.01 -39.29 -12.87
#